data_AF-A0A1I1CXZ1-F1
#
_entry.id   AF-A0A1I1CXZ1-F1
#
_cell.length_a   1.000
_cell.length_b   1.000
_cell.length_c   1.000
_cell.angle_alpha   90.00
_cell.angle_beta   90.00
_cell.angle_gamma   90.00
#
_symmetry.space_group_name_H-M   'P 1'
#
loop_
_entity.id
_entity.type
_entity.pdbx_description
1 polymer ?
#
loop_
_entity_poly.entity_id
_entity_poly.type
_entity_poly.pdbx_seq_one_letter_code
_entity_poly.pdbx_strand_id
1 'polypeptide(L)'
;MISITEIVLIVAGFAAIVLGYLLPANKEVNDTDKKFMEREIRELVRREVEDQKETIENMVDDTVDNTLDRTERAMERISNEKLSAINEYSDTVINDITKNHNEVMFMYDMLNDKHKNLNSVVSEVAKKTNEAKQVVRDAEATVRDAEATARDAEAAARDAVTTAREAQAATSNLASSAALSHREKNVRAILLDEETDTLSGIRIPYMEKDKPAAPKETPKANQVAKKSAQTQNVSSDAPRPVRRKDSGYIERNDVKELNDIHAEVIPSDQLSSLHVIGSKSENNTSAKVVQLTDAMRADSKSYNPDKNMHELTANDPATQNRRIIEMHKAGKSNMVIARELGMGIGEVKLVIDLSDKHRKVR
;
A
#
# COMPACT_ATOMS: atom_id res chain seq x y z
N MET A 1 -124.27 49.10 9.79
CA MET A 1 -124.98 48.13 8.92
C MET A 1 -123.93 47.56 7.99
N ILE A 2 -123.73 46.24 7.99
CA ILE A 2 -122.76 45.59 7.09
C ILE A 2 -123.26 45.76 5.66
N SER A 3 -122.37 46.16 4.77
CA SER A 3 -122.72 46.46 3.38
C SER A 3 -122.95 45.15 2.62
N ILE A 4 -123.91 45.10 1.69
CA ILE A 4 -124.19 43.91 0.87
C ILE A 4 -122.92 43.41 0.14
N THR A 5 -122.02 44.34 -0.22
CA THR A 5 -120.73 44.05 -0.85
C THR A 5 -119.75 43.29 0.05
N GLU A 6 -119.76 43.52 1.37
CA GLU A 6 -118.90 42.79 2.33
C GLU A 6 -119.35 41.33 2.47
N ILE A 7 -120.66 41.08 2.48
CA ILE A 7 -121.21 39.72 2.59
C ILE A 7 -120.86 38.90 1.34
N VAL A 8 -120.94 39.50 0.14
CA VAL A 8 -120.56 38.84 -1.12
C VAL A 8 -119.07 38.48 -1.13
N LEU A 9 -118.20 39.37 -0.64
CA LEU A 9 -116.76 39.10 -0.54
C LEU A 9 -116.44 37.96 0.44
N ILE A 10 -117.14 37.88 1.57
CA ILE A 10 -116.95 36.80 2.54
C ILE A 10 -117.37 35.44 1.96
N VAL A 11 -118.50 35.38 1.26
CA VAL A 11 -118.97 34.14 0.62
C VAL A 11 -118.06 33.71 -0.52
N ALA A 12 -117.58 34.67 -1.34
CA ALA A 12 -116.61 34.39 -2.40
C ALA A 12 -115.26 33.89 -1.83
N GLY A 13 -114.81 34.47 -0.72
CA GLY A 13 -113.62 34.02 0.00
C GLY A 13 -113.77 32.59 0.54
N PHE A 14 -114.93 32.27 1.13
CA PHE A 14 -115.20 30.91 1.60
C PHE A 14 -115.25 29.89 0.45
N ALA A 15 -115.86 30.24 -0.67
CA ALA A 15 -115.89 29.39 -1.87
C ALA A 15 -114.48 29.11 -2.42
N ALA A 16 -113.58 30.10 -2.41
CA ALA A 16 -112.19 29.92 -2.85
C ALA A 16 -111.41 28.94 -1.95
N ILE A 17 -111.65 28.97 -0.63
CA ILE A 17 -111.02 28.05 0.32
C ILE A 17 -111.50 26.61 0.09
N VAL A 18 -112.81 26.41 -0.13
CA VAL A 18 -113.38 25.09 -0.40
C VAL A 18 -112.90 24.53 -1.73
N LEU A 19 -112.81 25.37 -2.79
CA LEU A 19 -112.23 24.96 -4.07
C LEU A 19 -110.74 24.59 -3.94
N GLY A 20 -110.00 25.32 -3.11
CA GLY A 20 -108.59 25.01 -2.83
C GLY A 20 -108.41 23.63 -2.18
N TYR A 21 -109.35 23.22 -1.33
CA TYR A 21 -109.32 21.90 -0.68
C TYR A 21 -109.75 20.76 -1.62
N LEU A 22 -110.52 21.06 -2.67
CA LEU A 22 -110.94 20.07 -3.67
C LEU A 22 -109.89 19.79 -4.75
N LEU A 23 -108.75 20.49 -4.73
CA LEU A 23 -107.60 20.19 -5.59
C LEU A 23 -106.75 19.09 -4.93
N PRO A 24 -106.83 17.82 -5.38
CA PRO A 24 -106.04 16.75 -4.80
C PRO A 24 -104.54 16.99 -5.08
N ALA A 25 -103.80 17.28 -4.02
CA ALA A 25 -102.39 17.67 -4.05
C ALA A 25 -101.41 16.48 -4.19
N ASN A 26 -101.77 15.44 -4.94
CA ASN A 26 -100.85 14.35 -5.31
C ASN A 26 -101.30 13.71 -6.62
N LYS A 27 -100.77 14.22 -7.74
CA LYS A 27 -100.69 13.43 -8.98
C LYS A 27 -99.42 12.60 -8.88
N GLU A 28 -99.57 11.30 -8.66
CA GLU A 28 -98.48 10.35 -8.89
C GLU A 28 -98.02 10.52 -10.35
N VAL A 29 -96.76 10.90 -10.52
CA VAL A 29 -96.13 11.01 -11.84
C VAL A 29 -96.11 9.60 -12.43
N ASN A 30 -96.75 9.40 -13.58
CA ASN A 30 -96.89 8.05 -14.16
C ASN A 30 -95.51 7.44 -14.42
N ASP A 31 -95.38 6.11 -14.33
CA ASP A 31 -94.12 5.40 -14.63
C ASP A 31 -93.56 5.71 -16.03
N THR A 32 -94.41 6.10 -16.97
CA THR A 32 -94.03 6.60 -18.30
C THR A 32 -93.31 7.93 -18.25
N ASP A 33 -93.77 8.85 -17.40
CA ASP A 33 -93.18 10.19 -17.23
C ASP A 33 -91.85 10.09 -16.48
N LYS A 34 -91.74 9.18 -15.50
CA LYS A 34 -90.48 8.87 -14.83
C LYS A 34 -89.43 8.30 -15.79
N LYS A 35 -89.81 7.40 -16.70
CA LYS A 35 -88.93 6.86 -17.75
C LYS A 35 -88.56 7.90 -18.82
N PHE A 36 -89.41 8.90 -19.05
CA PHE A 36 -89.09 10.02 -19.94
C PHE A 36 -88.04 10.93 -19.29
N MET A 37 -88.28 11.33 -18.03
CA MET A 37 -87.33 12.11 -17.22
C MET A 37 -85.98 11.38 -17.07
N GLU A 38 -85.96 10.08 -16.80
CA GLU A 38 -84.72 9.30 -16.70
C GLU A 38 -83.93 9.23 -18.01
N ARG A 39 -84.60 9.27 -19.16
CA ARG A 39 -83.93 9.30 -20.48
C ARG A 39 -83.36 10.68 -20.78
N GLU A 40 -84.14 11.72 -20.53
CA GLU A 40 -83.71 13.12 -20.72
C GLU A 40 -82.54 13.47 -19.79
N ILE A 41 -82.59 13.06 -18.51
CA ILE A 41 -81.48 13.23 -17.57
C ILE A 41 -80.25 12.46 -18.04
N ARG A 42 -80.40 11.23 -18.54
CA ARG A 42 -79.27 10.44 -19.03
C ARG A 42 -78.65 11.04 -20.29
N GLU A 43 -79.45 11.65 -21.15
CA GLU A 43 -78.98 12.34 -22.35
C GLU A 43 -78.24 13.64 -21.98
N LEU A 44 -78.77 14.42 -21.04
CA LEU A 44 -78.11 15.60 -20.49
C LEU A 44 -76.77 15.25 -19.82
N VAL A 45 -76.76 14.21 -18.98
CA VAL A 45 -75.53 13.73 -18.32
C VAL A 45 -74.51 13.23 -19.34
N ARG A 46 -74.94 12.49 -20.38
CA ARG A 46 -74.02 12.05 -21.44
C ARG A 46 -73.39 13.21 -22.19
N ARG A 47 -74.17 14.25 -22.51
CA ARG A 47 -73.66 15.43 -23.20
C ARG A 47 -72.66 16.20 -22.34
N GLU A 48 -72.98 16.42 -21.06
CA GLU A 48 -72.08 17.07 -20.11
C GLU A 48 -70.78 16.28 -19.91
N VAL A 49 -70.87 14.94 -19.84
CA VAL A 49 -69.69 14.07 -19.72
C VAL A 49 -68.82 14.13 -20.98
N GLU A 50 -69.40 14.23 -22.18
CA GLU A 50 -68.61 14.36 -23.41
C GLU A 50 -67.90 15.73 -23.49
N ASP A 51 -68.57 16.83 -23.12
CA ASP A 51 -67.95 18.17 -23.06
C ASP A 51 -66.85 18.23 -21.98
N GLN A 52 -67.06 17.58 -20.83
CA GLN A 52 -66.04 17.47 -19.78
C GLN A 52 -64.87 16.57 -20.19
N LYS A 53 -65.12 15.54 -20.98
CA LYS A 53 -64.07 14.64 -21.46
C LYS A 53 -63.04 15.39 -22.31
N GLU A 54 -63.48 16.27 -23.22
CA GLU A 54 -62.55 17.11 -23.99
C GLU A 54 -61.72 18.03 -23.08
N THR A 55 -62.36 18.63 -22.07
CA THR A 55 -61.66 19.48 -21.09
C THR A 55 -60.65 18.69 -20.26
N ILE A 56 -61.00 17.47 -19.84
CA ILE A 56 -60.14 16.56 -19.09
C ILE A 56 -58.97 16.11 -19.97
N GLU A 57 -59.21 15.77 -21.24
CA GLU A 57 -58.20 15.35 -22.19
C GLU A 57 -57.17 16.45 -22.41
N ASN A 58 -57.61 17.68 -22.68
CA ASN A 58 -56.72 18.84 -22.82
C ASN A 58 -55.93 19.13 -21.53
N MET A 59 -56.57 19.06 -20.36
CA MET A 59 -55.89 19.27 -19.07
C MET A 59 -54.86 18.17 -18.78
N VAL A 60 -55.16 16.93 -19.14
CA VAL A 60 -54.24 15.81 -19.00
C VAL A 60 -53.04 16.00 -19.93
N ASP A 61 -53.25 16.35 -21.19
CA ASP A 61 -52.18 16.62 -22.15
C ASP A 61 -51.27 17.76 -21.69
N ASP A 62 -51.86 18.88 -21.24
CA ASP A 62 -51.10 20.01 -20.68
C ASP A 62 -50.27 19.60 -19.45
N THR A 63 -50.83 18.73 -18.61
CA THR A 63 -50.12 18.22 -17.42
C THR A 63 -48.98 17.29 -17.82
N VAL A 64 -49.21 16.40 -18.80
CA VAL A 64 -48.20 15.49 -19.34
C VAL A 64 -47.05 16.31 -19.93
N ASP A 65 -47.33 17.27 -20.81
CA ASP A 65 -46.32 18.12 -21.44
C ASP A 65 -45.53 18.91 -20.39
N ASN A 66 -46.19 19.49 -19.39
CA ASN A 66 -45.49 20.19 -18.31
C ASN A 66 -44.58 19.27 -17.50
N THR A 67 -45.04 18.05 -17.20
CA THR A 67 -44.23 17.06 -16.48
C THR A 67 -43.07 16.55 -17.31
N LEU A 68 -43.24 16.38 -18.63
CA LEU A 68 -42.19 16.04 -19.56
C LEU A 68 -41.14 17.15 -19.62
N ASP A 69 -41.55 18.41 -19.81
CA ASP A 69 -40.66 19.57 -19.82
C ASP A 69 -39.84 19.70 -18.53
N ARG A 70 -40.51 19.52 -17.37
CA ARG A 70 -39.83 19.55 -16.07
C ARG A 70 -38.86 18.39 -15.91
N THR A 71 -39.25 17.21 -16.37
CA THR A 71 -38.41 16.01 -16.30
C THR A 71 -37.21 16.15 -17.23
N GLU A 72 -37.40 16.63 -18.46
CA GLU A 72 -36.32 16.89 -19.42
C GLU A 72 -35.33 17.89 -18.86
N ARG A 73 -35.78 19.06 -18.38
CA ARG A 73 -34.89 20.06 -17.78
C ARG A 73 -34.17 19.53 -16.53
N ALA A 74 -34.85 18.74 -15.69
CA ALA A 74 -34.22 18.13 -14.53
C ALA A 74 -33.18 17.08 -14.95
N MET A 75 -33.49 16.27 -15.95
CA MET A 75 -32.58 15.28 -16.52
C MET A 75 -31.39 15.93 -17.20
N GLU A 76 -31.54 17.03 -17.93
CA GLU A 76 -30.42 17.79 -18.50
C GLU A 76 -29.49 18.29 -17.41
N ARG A 77 -30.03 18.86 -16.32
CA ARG A 77 -29.21 19.34 -15.19
C ARG A 77 -28.46 18.21 -14.52
N ILE A 78 -29.16 17.13 -14.20
CA ILE A 78 -28.55 15.95 -13.57
C ILE A 78 -27.52 15.33 -14.52
N SER A 79 -27.83 15.20 -15.80
CA SER A 79 -26.93 14.67 -16.83
C SER A 79 -25.67 15.51 -16.91
N ASN A 80 -25.78 16.85 -16.96
CA ASN A 80 -24.62 17.74 -16.97
C ASN A 80 -23.79 17.65 -15.69
N GLU A 81 -24.43 17.57 -14.52
CA GLU A 81 -23.74 17.38 -13.24
C GLU A 81 -23.02 16.02 -13.19
N LYS A 82 -23.68 14.94 -13.65
CA LYS A 82 -23.07 13.61 -13.72
C LYS A 82 -21.96 13.54 -14.74
N LEU A 83 -22.09 14.19 -15.91
CA LEU A 83 -21.03 14.28 -16.90
C LEU A 83 -19.82 15.01 -16.32
N SER A 84 -20.04 16.11 -15.59
CA SER A 84 -18.98 16.83 -14.87
C SER A 84 -18.29 15.95 -13.82
N ALA A 85 -19.07 15.25 -12.99
CA ALA A 85 -18.52 14.36 -11.96
C ALA A 85 -17.78 13.14 -12.54
N ILE A 86 -18.29 12.59 -13.65
CA ILE A 86 -17.63 11.51 -14.39
C ILE A 86 -16.32 12.00 -14.99
N ASN A 87 -16.28 13.22 -15.54
CA ASN A 87 -15.04 13.80 -16.06
C ASN A 87 -14.01 13.99 -14.93
N GLU A 88 -14.39 14.58 -13.80
CA GLU A 88 -13.49 14.76 -12.66
C GLU A 88 -12.98 13.43 -12.09
N TYR A 89 -13.87 12.43 -11.98
CA TYR A 89 -13.50 11.08 -11.58
C TYR A 89 -12.57 10.41 -12.61
N SER A 90 -12.87 10.56 -13.90
CA SER A 90 -12.05 10.03 -15.00
C SER A 90 -10.65 10.62 -14.97
N ASP A 91 -10.52 11.94 -14.80
CA ASP A 91 -9.23 12.60 -14.72
C ASP A 91 -8.44 12.12 -13.50
N THR A 92 -9.10 11.93 -12.36
CA THR A 92 -8.47 11.39 -11.15
C THR A 92 -7.97 9.96 -11.37
N VAL A 93 -8.83 9.08 -11.91
CA VAL A 93 -8.47 7.68 -12.19
C VAL A 93 -7.36 7.59 -13.23
N ILE A 94 -7.41 8.39 -14.30
CA ILE A 94 -6.35 8.42 -15.33
C ILE A 94 -5.02 8.86 -14.73
N ASN A 95 -5.04 9.87 -13.86
CA ASN A 95 -3.84 10.34 -13.16
C ASN A 95 -3.28 9.25 -12.23
N ASP A 96 -4.14 8.56 -11.47
CA ASP A 96 -3.72 7.47 -10.60
C ASP A 96 -3.19 6.26 -11.39
N ILE A 97 -3.82 5.92 -12.52
CA ILE A 97 -3.32 4.88 -13.43
C ILE A 97 -1.95 5.29 -13.98
N THR A 98 -1.78 6.54 -14.38
CA THR A 98 -0.50 7.05 -14.88
C THR A 98 0.58 7.00 -13.80
N LYS A 99 0.25 7.41 -12.57
CA LYS A 99 1.15 7.32 -11.43
C LYS A 99 1.55 5.88 -11.12
N ASN A 100 0.59 4.97 -11.08
CA ASN A 100 0.84 3.55 -10.85
C ASN A 100 1.69 2.95 -11.98
N HIS A 101 1.37 3.25 -13.23
CA HIS A 101 2.16 2.82 -14.39
C HIS A 101 3.62 3.31 -14.29
N ASN A 102 3.83 4.57 -13.90
CA ASN A 102 5.15 5.13 -13.68
C ASN A 102 5.89 4.46 -12.51
N GLU A 103 5.19 4.15 -11.40
CA GLU A 103 5.76 3.44 -10.26
C GLU A 103 6.16 2.01 -10.65
N VAL A 104 5.33 1.31 -11.42
CA VAL A 104 5.65 -0.03 -11.95
C VAL A 104 6.84 0.01 -12.89
N MET A 105 6.92 1.00 -13.80
CA MET A 105 8.09 1.19 -14.66
C MET A 105 9.35 1.49 -13.84
N PHE A 106 9.23 2.33 -12.82
CA PHE A 106 10.33 2.62 -11.91
C PHE A 106 10.77 1.38 -11.12
N MET A 107 9.83 0.55 -10.66
CA MET A 107 10.17 -0.72 -10.01
C MET A 107 10.84 -1.68 -10.98
N TYR A 108 10.42 -1.71 -12.24
CA TYR A 108 11.06 -2.52 -13.29
C TYR A 108 12.51 -2.08 -13.53
N ASP A 109 12.73 -0.77 -13.67
CA ASP A 109 14.06 -0.20 -13.82
C ASP A 109 14.94 -0.46 -12.60
N MET A 110 14.41 -0.23 -11.40
CA MET A 110 15.14 -0.52 -10.16
C MET A 110 15.45 -2.00 -10.00
N LEU A 111 14.54 -2.89 -10.38
CA LEU A 111 14.76 -4.33 -10.31
C LEU A 111 15.83 -4.76 -11.32
N ASN A 112 15.82 -4.19 -12.52
CA ASN A 112 16.86 -4.40 -13.52
C ASN A 112 18.22 -3.88 -13.04
N ASP A 113 18.28 -2.69 -12.45
CA ASP A 113 19.52 -2.14 -11.91
C ASP A 113 20.01 -2.90 -10.68
N LYS A 114 19.12 -3.35 -9.79
CA LYS A 114 19.48 -4.27 -8.71
C LYS A 114 20.02 -5.59 -9.27
N HIS A 115 19.43 -6.13 -10.33
CA HIS A 115 19.91 -7.34 -10.96
C HIS A 115 21.33 -7.15 -11.52
N LYS A 116 21.61 -6.05 -12.23
CA LYS A 116 22.96 -5.70 -12.70
C LYS A 116 23.95 -5.54 -11.54
N ASN A 117 23.57 -4.80 -10.50
CA ASN A 117 24.42 -4.58 -9.33
C ASN A 117 24.72 -5.89 -8.59
N LEU A 118 23.72 -6.75 -8.41
CA LEU A 118 23.86 -8.04 -7.75
C LEU A 118 24.77 -8.96 -8.59
N ASN A 119 24.59 -9.01 -9.91
CA ASN A 119 25.48 -9.75 -10.80
C ASN A 119 26.92 -9.22 -10.75
N SER A 120 27.11 -7.90 -10.69
CA SER A 120 28.44 -7.30 -10.55
C SER A 120 29.09 -7.69 -9.22
N VAL A 121 28.38 -7.55 -8.10
CA VAL A 121 28.87 -7.94 -6.77
C VAL A 121 29.19 -9.43 -6.72
N VAL A 122 28.33 -10.28 -7.28
CA VAL A 122 28.58 -11.74 -7.37
C VAL A 122 29.82 -12.02 -8.21
N SER A 123 30.01 -11.31 -9.33
CA SER A 123 31.20 -11.46 -10.16
C SER A 123 32.48 -11.03 -9.44
N GLU A 124 32.44 -9.95 -8.66
CA GLU A 124 33.58 -9.49 -7.86
C GLU A 124 33.90 -10.45 -6.71
N VAL A 125 32.87 -10.96 -6.02
CA VAL A 125 33.04 -11.98 -4.98
C VAL A 125 33.63 -13.24 -5.58
N ALA A 126 33.10 -13.73 -6.71
CA ALA A 126 33.65 -14.89 -7.40
C ALA A 126 35.11 -14.67 -7.81
N LYS A 127 35.46 -13.47 -8.30
CA LYS A 127 36.84 -13.11 -8.64
C LYS A 127 37.75 -13.12 -7.40
N LYS A 128 37.36 -12.46 -6.31
CA LYS A 128 38.13 -12.44 -5.05
C LYS A 128 38.24 -13.81 -4.41
N THR A 129 37.20 -14.65 -4.47
CA THR A 129 37.26 -16.03 -3.99
C THR A 129 38.21 -16.87 -4.84
N ASN A 130 38.22 -16.69 -6.16
CA ASN A 130 39.17 -17.37 -7.03
C ASN A 130 40.62 -16.92 -6.78
N GLU A 131 40.84 -15.61 -6.63
CA GLU A 131 42.14 -15.03 -6.25
C GLU A 131 42.59 -15.55 -4.87
N ALA A 132 41.72 -15.53 -3.87
CA ALA A 132 42.01 -16.07 -2.54
C ALA A 132 42.31 -17.57 -2.59
N LYS A 133 41.54 -18.35 -3.36
CA LYS A 133 41.80 -19.78 -3.56
C LYS A 133 43.14 -20.01 -4.25
N GLN A 134 43.53 -19.15 -5.18
CA GLN A 134 44.83 -19.21 -5.84
C GLN A 134 45.95 -18.87 -4.86
N VAL A 135 45.85 -17.78 -4.09
CA VAL A 135 46.83 -17.42 -3.05
C VAL A 135 46.98 -18.53 -2.02
N VAL A 136 45.89 -19.19 -1.60
CA VAL A 136 45.96 -20.34 -0.70
C VAL A 136 46.72 -21.50 -1.36
N ARG A 137 46.45 -21.83 -2.63
CA ARG A 137 47.22 -22.88 -3.33
C ARG A 137 48.68 -22.52 -3.49
N ASP A 138 48.99 -21.26 -3.79
CA ASP A 138 50.36 -20.79 -3.96
C ASP A 138 51.09 -20.80 -2.60
N ALA A 139 50.43 -20.41 -1.52
CA ALA A 139 50.94 -20.52 -0.16
C ALA A 139 51.18 -21.99 0.24
N GLU A 140 50.23 -22.89 -0.03
CA GLU A 140 50.39 -24.33 0.19
C GLU A 140 51.58 -24.90 -0.61
N ALA A 141 51.79 -24.46 -1.84
CA ALA A 141 52.94 -24.85 -2.64
C ALA A 141 54.25 -24.35 -2.02
N THR A 142 54.33 -23.08 -1.62
CA THR A 142 55.54 -22.53 -0.97
C THR A 142 55.85 -23.19 0.37
N VAL A 143 54.84 -23.55 1.16
CA VAL A 143 55.03 -24.31 2.40
C VAL A 143 55.55 -25.71 2.09
N ARG A 144 55.00 -26.41 1.09
CA ARG A 144 55.54 -27.72 0.67
C ARG A 144 56.98 -27.62 0.21
N ASP A 145 57.33 -26.61 -0.57
CA ASP A 145 58.70 -26.42 -1.06
C ASP A 145 59.65 -26.07 0.10
N ALA A 146 59.23 -25.23 1.04
CA ALA A 146 59.97 -24.93 2.26
C ALA A 146 60.15 -26.17 3.16
N GLU A 147 59.12 -27.00 3.31
CA GLU A 147 59.21 -28.26 4.03
C GLU A 147 60.16 -29.26 3.35
N ALA A 148 60.15 -29.33 2.01
CA ALA A 148 61.09 -30.18 1.27
C ALA A 148 62.54 -29.72 1.48
N THR A 149 62.81 -28.42 1.34
CA THR A 149 64.16 -27.88 1.57
C THR A 149 64.61 -28.02 3.03
N ALA A 150 63.70 -27.88 4.00
CA ALA A 150 64.01 -28.14 5.40
C ALA A 150 64.36 -29.61 5.67
N ARG A 151 63.64 -30.55 5.05
CA ARG A 151 63.98 -31.99 5.12
C ARG A 151 65.33 -32.29 4.50
N ASP A 152 65.65 -31.69 3.35
CA ASP A 152 66.95 -31.85 2.69
C ASP A 152 68.09 -31.27 3.55
N ALA A 153 67.87 -30.11 4.17
CA ALA A 153 68.82 -29.50 5.09
C ALA A 153 69.01 -30.32 6.37
N GLU A 154 67.93 -30.88 6.93
CA GLU A 154 68.02 -31.78 8.08
C GLU A 154 68.74 -33.09 7.74
N ALA A 155 68.52 -33.66 6.55
CA ALA A 155 69.26 -34.83 6.08
C ALA A 155 70.75 -34.52 5.97
N ALA A 156 71.12 -33.41 5.33
CA ALA A 156 72.52 -32.98 5.22
C ALA A 156 73.15 -32.69 6.60
N ALA A 157 72.40 -32.10 7.54
CA ALA A 157 72.88 -31.86 8.89
C ALA A 157 73.10 -33.18 9.67
N ARG A 158 72.23 -34.17 9.50
CA ARG A 158 72.42 -35.50 10.10
C ARG A 158 73.67 -36.18 9.54
N ASP A 159 73.91 -36.11 8.24
CA ASP A 159 75.13 -36.63 7.61
C ASP A 159 76.40 -35.89 8.07
N ALA A 160 76.31 -34.58 8.29
CA ALA A 160 77.42 -33.81 8.87
C ALA A 160 77.70 -34.20 10.33
N VAL A 161 76.66 -34.51 11.11
CA VAL A 161 76.82 -34.94 12.51
C VAL A 161 77.40 -36.35 12.60
N THR A 162 76.99 -37.28 11.74
CA THR A 162 77.56 -38.64 11.72
C THR A 162 79.04 -38.60 11.34
N THR A 163 79.38 -37.86 10.28
CA THR A 163 80.79 -37.69 9.86
C THR A 163 81.63 -36.99 10.93
N ALA A 164 81.11 -35.97 11.61
CA ALA A 164 81.81 -35.33 12.74
C ALA A 164 82.01 -36.27 13.92
N ARG A 165 81.02 -37.12 14.23
CA ARG A 165 81.10 -38.12 15.31
C ARG A 165 82.13 -39.21 14.98
N GLU A 166 82.19 -39.66 13.73
CA GLU A 166 83.21 -40.58 13.24
C GLU A 166 84.62 -39.97 13.35
N ALA A 167 84.79 -38.70 12.96
CA ALA A 167 86.05 -37.97 13.09
C ALA A 167 86.48 -37.78 14.56
N GLN A 168 85.53 -37.50 15.46
CA GLN A 168 85.80 -37.40 16.89
C GLN A 168 86.22 -38.74 17.51
N ALA A 169 85.55 -39.83 17.15
CA ALA A 169 85.92 -41.17 17.61
C ALA A 169 87.33 -41.58 17.12
N ALA A 170 87.68 -41.24 15.87
CA ALA A 170 89.03 -41.43 15.36
C ALA A 170 90.07 -40.62 16.16
N THR A 171 89.73 -39.38 16.52
CA THR A 171 90.61 -38.48 17.28
C THR A 171 90.78 -38.93 18.74
N SER A 172 89.72 -39.39 19.41
CA SER A 172 89.81 -39.90 20.79
C SER A 172 90.62 -41.18 20.88
N ASN A 173 90.52 -42.06 19.89
CA ASN A 173 91.35 -43.25 19.80
C ASN A 173 92.83 -42.89 19.62
N LEU A 174 93.12 -41.84 18.83
CA LEU A 174 94.48 -41.32 18.67
C LEU A 174 95.01 -40.67 19.97
N ALA A 175 94.18 -39.88 20.67
CA ALA A 175 94.56 -39.27 21.95
C ALA A 175 94.80 -40.31 23.06
N SER A 176 94.01 -41.39 23.09
CA SER A 176 94.19 -42.51 24.02
C SER A 176 95.49 -43.28 23.76
N SER A 177 95.96 -43.32 22.50
CA SER A 177 97.28 -43.85 22.15
C SER A 177 98.44 -42.90 22.49
N ALA A 178 98.17 -41.59 22.61
CA ALA A 178 99.19 -40.59 22.96
C ALA A 178 99.39 -40.42 24.49
N ALA A 179 98.39 -40.70 25.32
CA ALA A 179 98.47 -40.59 26.79
C ALA A 179 99.42 -41.61 27.46
N LEU A 180 99.93 -42.60 26.72
CA LEU A 180 100.92 -43.57 27.20
C LEU A 180 102.38 -43.14 26.95
N SER A 181 102.63 -41.93 26.48
CA SER A 181 104.00 -41.47 26.21
C SER A 181 104.30 -40.08 26.79
N HIS A 182 105.22 -40.08 27.78
CA HIS A 182 106.06 -38.97 28.24
C HIS A 182 105.58 -38.10 29.42
N ARG A 183 105.81 -38.65 30.62
CA ARG A 183 106.28 -37.92 31.81
C ARG A 183 107.79 -37.72 31.65
N GLU A 184 108.28 -36.48 31.52
CA GLU A 184 109.56 -36.06 32.11
C GLU A 184 109.79 -34.54 32.07
N LYS A 185 110.49 -34.08 33.10
CA LYS A 185 110.59 -32.71 33.60
C LYS A 185 111.78 -32.00 32.98
N ASN A 186 111.59 -30.81 32.42
CA ASN A 186 112.68 -29.88 32.11
C ASN A 186 112.35 -28.50 32.69
N VAL A 187 112.98 -28.20 33.82
CA VAL A 187 112.98 -26.91 34.52
C VAL A 187 114.12 -26.05 33.92
N ARG A 188 113.82 -24.81 33.51
CA ARG A 188 114.83 -23.76 33.32
C ARG A 188 114.49 -22.58 34.22
N ALA A 189 115.51 -22.17 34.97
CA ALA A 189 115.49 -21.15 36.00
C ALA A 189 115.23 -19.73 35.46
N ILE A 190 114.55 -18.91 36.26
CA ILE A 190 114.55 -17.45 36.14
C ILE A 190 115.05 -16.93 37.49
N LEU A 191 116.17 -16.21 37.45
CA LEU A 191 116.75 -15.50 38.58
C LEU A 191 115.88 -14.27 38.90
N LEU A 192 115.55 -14.09 40.18
CA LEU A 192 115.08 -12.82 40.72
C LEU A 192 116.33 -12.00 41.08
N ASP A 193 116.38 -10.77 40.61
CA ASP A 193 117.08 -9.69 41.31
C ASP A 193 116.23 -8.42 41.23
N GLU A 194 116.10 -7.78 42.37
CA GLU A 194 115.24 -6.63 42.62
C GLU A 194 115.87 -5.33 42.05
N GLU A 195 115.02 -4.31 41.84
CA GLU A 195 115.36 -2.87 41.74
C GLU A 195 115.23 -2.10 40.41
N THR A 196 114.76 -2.67 39.30
CA THR A 196 114.18 -1.82 38.22
C THR A 196 112.96 -2.46 37.57
N ASP A 197 111.80 -2.24 38.19
CA ASP A 197 110.50 -2.75 37.79
C ASP A 197 109.97 -2.07 36.50
N THR A 198 110.57 -2.35 35.34
CA THR A 198 110.04 -1.93 34.03
C THR A 198 110.44 -2.87 32.87
N LEU A 199 109.53 -3.77 32.49
CA LEU A 199 109.61 -4.57 31.27
C LEU A 199 109.06 -3.73 30.08
N SER A 200 109.94 -3.26 29.19
CA SER A 200 109.56 -2.48 28.00
C SER A 200 109.99 -3.19 26.72
N GLY A 201 109.04 -3.45 25.81
CA GLY A 201 109.41 -3.96 24.49
C GLY A 201 108.37 -4.65 23.60
N ILE A 202 107.07 -4.70 23.91
CA ILE A 202 106.04 -5.07 22.91
C ILE A 202 104.81 -4.18 23.11
N ARG A 203 104.38 -3.53 22.02
CA ARG A 203 103.26 -2.59 21.99
C ARG A 203 101.93 -3.34 22.07
N ILE A 204 101.17 -3.09 23.14
CA ILE A 204 99.76 -3.44 23.28
C ILE A 204 98.97 -2.12 23.32
N PRO A 205 97.91 -1.94 22.53
CA PRO A 205 96.79 -1.11 22.93
C PRO A 205 95.70 -1.98 23.55
N TYR A 206 95.34 -1.66 24.80
CA TYR A 206 94.43 -2.40 25.67
C TYR A 206 92.95 -2.00 25.44
N MET A 207 92.10 -3.04 25.35
CA MET A 207 90.75 -3.32 25.88
C MET A 207 89.68 -2.23 26.10
N GLU A 208 88.41 -2.63 25.94
CA GLU A 208 87.56 -2.90 27.11
C GLU A 208 86.57 -4.07 26.84
N LYS A 209 86.42 -4.95 27.84
CA LYS A 209 85.51 -6.12 27.88
C LYS A 209 84.27 -5.73 28.67
N ASP A 210 83.11 -6.26 28.27
CA ASP A 210 82.32 -7.14 29.14
C ASP A 210 81.19 -7.88 28.39
N LYS A 211 80.92 -9.07 28.91
CA LYS A 211 79.89 -10.08 28.59
C LYS A 211 78.81 -10.00 29.71
N PRO A 212 77.76 -10.85 29.81
CA PRO A 212 77.00 -11.65 28.82
C PRO A 212 75.45 -11.72 29.11
N ALA A 213 74.77 -12.54 28.29
CA ALA A 213 73.59 -13.41 28.61
C ALA A 213 72.14 -12.88 28.43
N ALA A 214 71.33 -13.74 27.82
CA ALA A 214 69.89 -13.63 27.47
C ALA A 214 68.99 -14.18 28.61
N PRO A 215 67.67 -14.54 28.45
CA PRO A 215 66.64 -14.23 27.44
C PRO A 215 65.20 -13.94 28.02
N LYS A 216 64.22 -13.71 27.11
CA LYS A 216 62.76 -13.98 27.16
C LYS A 216 61.73 -12.87 27.52
N GLU A 217 60.60 -13.03 26.82
CA GLU A 217 59.19 -12.62 27.10
C GLU A 217 58.60 -11.35 26.44
N THR A 218 57.69 -11.59 25.50
CA THR A 218 56.57 -10.73 25.03
C THR A 218 55.48 -10.58 26.12
N PRO A 219 54.32 -9.91 25.90
CA PRO A 219 53.97 -8.65 25.21
C PRO A 219 53.15 -7.70 26.14
N LYS A 220 52.81 -6.46 25.69
CA LYS A 220 51.46 -5.82 25.82
C LYS A 220 51.45 -4.29 25.55
N ALA A 221 50.51 -3.91 24.67
CA ALA A 221 49.48 -2.88 24.80
C ALA A 221 49.80 -1.38 25.10
N ASN A 222 49.26 -0.54 24.20
CA ASN A 222 48.57 0.74 24.40
C ASN A 222 49.25 1.91 25.12
N GLN A 223 49.46 3.01 24.38
CA GLN A 223 48.79 4.33 24.55
C GLN A 223 49.44 5.36 23.60
N VAL A 224 48.69 6.01 22.70
CA VAL A 224 48.00 7.32 22.82
C VAL A 224 48.93 8.56 22.71
N ALA A 225 48.43 9.57 21.98
CA ALA A 225 48.83 10.98 21.87
C ALA A 225 49.88 11.32 20.80
N LYS A 226 49.47 11.91 19.66
CA LYS A 226 49.18 13.35 19.39
C LYS A 226 50.43 14.21 19.15
N LYS A 227 50.47 14.83 17.97
CA LYS A 227 51.09 16.15 17.69
C LYS A 227 50.25 16.82 16.59
N SER A 228 49.45 17.83 16.96
CA SER A 228 49.75 19.28 16.94
C SER A 228 49.33 19.88 15.59
N ALA A 229 48.15 20.49 15.44
CA ALA A 229 47.69 21.78 16.00
C ALA A 229 48.59 22.96 15.60
N GLN A 230 48.07 23.80 14.71
CA GLN A 230 48.45 25.20 14.60
C GLN A 230 47.16 26.02 14.55
N THR A 231 47.06 26.96 15.48
CA THR A 231 45.93 27.81 15.79
C THR A 231 46.34 29.24 15.49
N GLN A 232 45.47 30.06 14.91
CA GLN A 232 45.39 31.48 15.24
C GLN A 232 43.93 31.94 15.31
N ASN A 233 43.60 32.49 16.48
CA ASN A 233 42.41 33.28 16.86
C ASN A 233 42.50 34.69 16.20
N VAL A 234 41.48 35.55 16.15
CA VAL A 234 40.77 36.21 17.27
C VAL A 234 39.51 36.95 16.75
N SER A 235 38.40 36.82 17.51
CA SER A 235 37.26 37.74 17.87
C SER A 235 36.74 38.81 16.89
N SER A 236 35.55 39.42 16.98
CA SER A 236 34.24 39.28 17.65
C SER A 236 33.43 40.53 17.21
N ASP A 237 32.25 40.41 16.60
CA ASP A 237 31.04 41.26 16.82
C ASP A 237 29.97 41.04 15.72
N ALA A 238 28.69 41.17 16.07
CA ALA A 238 27.45 40.85 15.31
C ALA A 238 27.19 41.76 14.06
N PRO A 239 26.20 41.53 13.14
CA PRO A 239 24.99 40.69 13.23
C PRO A 239 24.67 39.78 12.01
N ARG A 240 23.76 38.83 12.23
CA ARG A 240 23.28 37.82 11.26
C ARG A 240 22.41 38.44 10.16
N PRO A 241 22.54 38.04 8.88
CA PRO A 241 21.49 38.30 7.90
C PRO A 241 20.33 37.31 8.09
N VAL A 242 19.14 37.90 8.09
CA VAL A 242 17.82 37.34 8.35
C VAL A 242 17.52 36.11 7.48
N ARG A 243 17.18 34.97 8.12
CA ARG A 243 16.52 33.85 7.45
C ARG A 243 15.06 34.22 7.20
N ARG A 244 14.62 34.13 5.94
CA ARG A 244 13.20 34.21 5.57
C ARG A 244 12.43 33.15 6.37
N LYS A 245 11.52 33.59 7.23
CA LYS A 245 10.43 32.75 7.74
C LYS A 245 9.46 32.58 6.59
N ASP A 246 9.25 31.33 6.17
CA ASP A 246 7.99 30.78 5.60
C ASP A 246 8.27 29.36 5.10
N SER A 247 8.73 28.51 6.01
CA SER A 247 8.73 27.07 5.84
C SER A 247 8.18 26.52 7.13
N GLY A 248 6.93 26.05 7.11
CA GLY A 248 6.21 25.47 8.25
C GLY A 248 6.78 24.14 8.74
N TYR A 249 8.09 23.95 8.66
CA TYR A 249 8.79 22.80 9.19
C TYR A 249 9.43 23.18 10.52
N ILE A 250 8.93 22.56 11.59
CA ILE A 250 9.54 22.58 12.93
C ILE A 250 10.74 21.62 12.88
N GLU A 251 11.92 22.07 13.29
CA GLU A 251 13.11 21.21 13.38
C GLU A 251 12.91 20.16 14.49
N ARG A 252 13.45 18.94 14.30
CA ARG A 252 13.22 17.76 15.19
C ARG A 252 13.56 17.98 16.67
N ASN A 253 14.32 19.03 16.99
CA ASN A 253 14.70 19.35 18.37
C ASN A 253 13.64 20.18 19.12
N ASP A 254 12.66 20.76 18.41
CA ASP A 254 11.57 21.57 18.99
C ASP A 254 10.25 20.79 19.14
N VAL A 255 10.29 19.47 18.97
CA VAL A 255 9.13 18.59 19.11
C VAL A 255 8.94 18.29 20.60
N LYS A 256 7.93 18.90 21.23
CA LYS A 256 7.53 18.51 22.59
C LYS A 256 7.14 17.03 22.58
N GLU A 257 7.70 16.26 23.52
CA GLU A 257 7.33 14.86 23.70
C GLU A 257 5.84 14.76 24.08
N LEU A 258 5.16 13.72 23.61
CA LEU A 258 3.69 13.55 23.64
C LEU A 258 3.05 13.62 25.05
N ASN A 259 3.86 13.56 26.11
CA ASN A 259 3.41 13.54 27.49
C ASN A 259 3.12 14.96 28.06
N ASP A 260 3.53 16.02 27.37
CA ASP A 260 3.34 17.42 27.81
C ASP A 260 2.12 18.11 27.17
N ILE A 261 1.28 17.37 26.44
CA ILE A 261 0.06 17.91 25.82
C ILE A 261 -1.11 17.67 26.77
N HIS A 262 -1.45 18.66 27.58
CA HIS A 262 -2.70 18.64 28.35
C HIS A 262 -3.89 18.86 27.42
N ALA A 263 -4.85 17.93 27.43
CA ALA A 263 -6.13 18.09 26.75
C ALA A 263 -6.97 19.13 27.51
N GLU A 264 -7.14 20.30 26.91
CA GLU A 264 -8.05 21.32 27.43
C GLU A 264 -9.49 20.95 27.02
N VAL A 265 -10.34 20.67 28.01
CA VAL A 265 -11.76 20.36 27.79
C VAL A 265 -12.50 21.66 27.52
N ILE A 266 -12.89 21.88 26.27
CA ILE A 266 -13.63 23.07 25.85
C ILE A 266 -15.08 22.97 26.41
N PRO A 267 -15.55 23.96 27.18
CA PRO A 267 -16.92 23.96 27.71
C PRO A 267 -17.96 24.16 26.59
N SER A 268 -19.16 23.60 26.81
CA SER A 268 -20.21 23.43 25.79
C SER A 268 -20.74 24.73 25.16
N ASP A 269 -20.51 25.86 25.80
CA ASP A 269 -20.84 27.20 25.31
C ASP A 269 -19.95 27.63 24.14
N GLN A 270 -18.68 27.22 24.13
CA GLN A 270 -17.72 27.56 23.07
C GLN A 270 -17.78 26.65 21.85
N LEU A 271 -18.47 25.50 21.91
CA LEU A 271 -18.66 24.63 20.73
C LEU A 271 -19.56 25.26 19.65
N SER A 272 -20.42 26.19 20.03
CA SER A 272 -21.37 26.83 19.13
C SER A 272 -20.71 27.81 18.14
N SER A 273 -19.49 28.29 18.43
CA SER A 273 -18.75 29.22 17.57
C SER A 273 -17.68 28.54 16.71
N LEU A 274 -17.46 27.22 16.85
CA LEU A 274 -16.56 26.47 15.97
C LEU A 274 -17.28 26.07 14.69
N HIS A 275 -16.82 26.61 13.56
CA HIS A 275 -17.28 26.25 12.24
C HIS A 275 -16.70 24.88 11.84
N VAL A 276 -17.52 23.83 11.85
CA VAL A 276 -17.15 22.48 11.42
C VAL A 276 -17.18 22.42 9.89
N ILE A 277 -16.01 22.44 9.25
CA ILE A 277 -15.87 22.24 7.81
C ILE A 277 -16.02 20.73 7.52
N GLY A 278 -17.09 20.34 6.82
CA GLY A 278 -17.22 18.99 6.23
C GLY A 278 -18.42 18.15 6.66
N SER A 279 -19.32 18.64 7.51
CA SER A 279 -20.55 17.92 7.89
C SER A 279 -21.78 18.47 7.17
N LYS A 280 -22.34 17.70 6.22
CA LYS A 280 -23.70 17.96 5.70
C LYS A 280 -24.71 17.66 6.81
N SER A 281 -25.32 18.70 7.36
CA SER A 281 -26.47 18.59 8.26
C SER A 281 -27.74 18.34 7.45
N GLU A 282 -28.35 17.16 7.62
CA GLU A 282 -29.76 16.93 7.32
C GLU A 282 -30.60 17.49 8.47
N ASN A 283 -31.48 18.44 8.15
CA ASN A 283 -32.47 18.97 9.07
C ASN A 283 -33.59 17.93 9.27
N ASN A 284 -33.60 17.35 10.46
CA ASN A 284 -34.65 16.46 10.94
C ASN A 284 -35.71 17.32 11.65
N THR A 285 -36.85 17.58 11.00
CA THR A 285 -38.02 18.17 11.64
C THR A 285 -39.16 17.16 11.76
N SER A 286 -39.43 16.79 13.00
CA SER A 286 -40.72 16.33 13.55
C SER A 286 -41.28 15.00 13.02
N ALA A 287 -40.84 13.92 13.66
CA ALA A 287 -41.55 12.64 13.66
C ALA A 287 -42.88 12.76 14.42
N LYS A 288 -44.01 12.67 13.69
CA LYS A 288 -45.31 12.30 14.26
C LYS A 288 -45.54 10.82 13.99
N VAL A 289 -45.30 10.01 15.02
CA VAL A 289 -45.49 8.55 15.00
C VAL A 289 -46.99 8.23 14.88
N VAL A 290 -47.38 7.57 13.79
CA VAL A 290 -48.66 6.84 13.69
C VAL A 290 -48.32 5.35 13.68
N GLN A 291 -48.83 4.64 14.69
CA GLN A 291 -48.75 3.19 14.78
C GLN A 291 -49.75 2.58 13.80
N LEU A 292 -49.27 1.80 12.83
CA LEU A 292 -50.11 0.94 12.00
C LEU A 292 -50.03 -0.48 12.56
N THR A 293 -50.97 -0.81 13.43
CA THR A 293 -51.33 -2.20 13.76
C THR A 293 -52.16 -2.79 12.62
N ASP A 294 -51.84 -4.03 12.27
CA ASP A 294 -52.76 -5.05 11.76
C ASP A 294 -53.82 -4.61 10.74
N ALA A 295 -53.40 -4.45 9.49
CA ALA A 295 -54.24 -4.76 8.33
C ALA A 295 -53.38 -4.82 7.07
N MET A 296 -52.75 -5.98 6.82
CA MET A 296 -52.48 -6.54 5.48
C MET A 296 -51.59 -7.79 5.63
N ARG A 297 -52.21 -8.85 6.15
CA ARG A 297 -51.69 -10.21 6.13
C ARG A 297 -52.61 -11.04 5.22
N ALA A 298 -52.40 -10.94 3.92
CA ALA A 298 -52.86 -11.91 2.94
C ALA A 298 -52.01 -11.76 1.67
N ASP A 299 -51.60 -12.90 1.13
CA ASP A 299 -50.81 -13.10 -0.11
C ASP A 299 -49.29 -12.93 -0.01
N SER A 300 -48.71 -13.70 0.92
CA SER A 300 -47.33 -14.18 0.82
C SER A 300 -47.20 -15.25 -0.27
N LYS A 301 -46.85 -14.83 -1.49
CA LYS A 301 -46.06 -15.66 -2.42
C LYS A 301 -44.61 -15.21 -2.26
N SER A 302 -43.74 -16.12 -1.83
CA SER A 302 -42.34 -15.83 -1.48
C SER A 302 -41.58 -15.21 -2.66
N TYR A 303 -41.51 -13.88 -2.69
CA TYR A 303 -40.53 -13.19 -3.50
C TYR A 303 -39.22 -13.21 -2.74
N ASN A 304 -38.37 -14.17 -3.09
CA ASN A 304 -37.01 -14.26 -2.58
C ASN A 304 -36.23 -13.04 -3.10
N PRO A 305 -35.77 -12.10 -2.25
CA PRO A 305 -35.12 -10.86 -2.70
C PRO A 305 -33.76 -11.09 -3.37
N ASP A 306 -33.23 -12.32 -3.33
CA ASP A 306 -31.92 -12.67 -3.89
C ASP A 306 -31.87 -12.75 -5.43
N LYS A 307 -33.01 -12.69 -6.13
CA LYS A 307 -33.00 -12.70 -7.61
C LYS A 307 -32.42 -11.43 -8.21
N ASN A 308 -32.54 -10.29 -7.54
CA ASN A 308 -31.95 -9.02 -7.99
C ASN A 308 -30.45 -8.89 -7.64
N MET A 309 -29.88 -9.82 -6.86
CA MET A 309 -28.44 -9.87 -6.58
C MET A 309 -27.64 -10.68 -7.63
N HIS A 310 -28.32 -11.27 -8.62
CA HIS A 310 -27.66 -11.96 -9.73
C HIS A 310 -27.33 -11.02 -10.92
N GLU A 311 -27.99 -9.87 -11.03
CA GLU A 311 -27.70 -8.88 -12.09
C GLU A 311 -26.49 -7.99 -11.77
N LEU A 312 -26.20 -7.76 -10.49
CA LEU A 312 -25.03 -6.96 -10.06
C LEU A 312 -23.72 -7.77 -10.04
N THR A 313 -23.80 -9.10 -10.09
CA THR A 313 -22.64 -10.00 -10.20
C THR A 313 -22.41 -10.51 -11.64
N ALA A 314 -23.17 -10.01 -12.62
CA ALA A 314 -23.08 -10.41 -14.03
C ALA A 314 -21.82 -9.92 -14.77
N ASN A 315 -20.99 -9.09 -14.12
CA ASN A 315 -19.74 -8.56 -14.69
C ASN A 315 -18.48 -9.21 -14.11
N ASP A 316 -18.59 -10.35 -13.44
CA ASP A 316 -17.42 -11.15 -13.10
C ASP A 316 -16.88 -11.87 -14.37
N PRO A 317 -15.63 -11.61 -14.80
CA PRO A 317 -15.05 -12.23 -15.99
C PRO A 317 -15.04 -13.76 -15.93
N ALA A 318 -14.95 -14.35 -14.73
CA ALA A 318 -14.98 -15.81 -14.58
C ALA A 318 -16.37 -16.39 -14.89
N THR A 319 -17.43 -15.67 -14.54
CA THR A 319 -18.82 -16.06 -14.80
C THR A 319 -19.18 -15.87 -16.27
N GLN A 320 -18.69 -14.81 -16.91
CA GLN A 320 -18.82 -14.59 -18.35
C GLN A 320 -18.13 -15.70 -19.16
N ASN A 321 -16.91 -16.09 -18.79
CA ASN A 321 -16.17 -17.18 -19.43
C ASN A 321 -16.92 -18.52 -19.37
N ARG A 322 -17.60 -18.83 -18.25
CA ARG A 322 -18.45 -20.02 -18.14
C ARG A 322 -19.63 -19.96 -19.10
N ARG A 323 -20.27 -18.79 -19.22
CA ARG A 323 -21.41 -18.57 -20.13
C ARG A 323 -21.01 -18.68 -21.60
N ILE A 324 -19.83 -18.22 -21.99
CA ILE A 324 -19.25 -18.43 -23.33
C ILE A 324 -19.17 -19.93 -23.65
N ILE A 325 -18.59 -20.72 -22.73
CA ILE A 325 -18.39 -22.16 -22.91
C ILE A 325 -19.74 -22.90 -22.99
N GLU A 326 -20.71 -22.53 -22.15
CA GLU A 326 -22.05 -23.12 -22.15
C GLU A 326 -22.79 -22.85 -23.46
N MET A 327 -22.76 -21.60 -23.95
CA MET A 327 -23.39 -21.21 -25.20
C MET A 327 -22.72 -21.87 -26.43
N HIS A 328 -21.40 -22.04 -26.42
CA HIS A 328 -20.68 -22.77 -27.47
C HIS A 328 -21.01 -24.27 -27.45
N LYS A 329 -21.09 -24.88 -26.26
CA LYS A 329 -21.55 -26.28 -26.11
C LYS A 329 -23.00 -26.48 -26.58
N ALA A 330 -23.84 -25.46 -26.44
CA ALA A 330 -25.19 -25.44 -27.00
C ALA A 330 -25.23 -25.24 -28.53
N GLY A 331 -24.08 -25.12 -29.20
CA GLY A 331 -23.98 -25.02 -30.66
C GLY A 331 -24.21 -23.62 -31.21
N LYS A 332 -24.25 -22.57 -30.37
CA LYS A 332 -24.35 -21.19 -30.85
C LYS A 332 -23.04 -20.78 -31.54
N SER A 333 -23.17 -20.03 -32.64
CA SER A 333 -21.98 -19.52 -33.35
C SER A 333 -21.26 -18.44 -32.54
N ASN A 334 -19.94 -18.33 -32.72
CA ASN A 334 -19.09 -17.38 -32.00
C ASN A 334 -19.56 -15.92 -32.18
N MET A 335 -20.13 -15.59 -33.35
CA MET A 335 -20.70 -14.28 -33.63
C MET A 335 -21.96 -13.99 -32.82
N VAL A 336 -22.82 -15.00 -32.61
CA VAL A 336 -24.04 -14.86 -31.81
C VAL A 336 -23.68 -14.72 -30.34
N ILE A 337 -22.71 -15.50 -29.85
CA ILE A 337 -22.22 -15.43 -28.48
C ILE A 337 -21.62 -14.05 -28.19
N ALA A 338 -20.79 -13.52 -29.10
CA ALA A 338 -20.21 -12.18 -29.01
C ALA A 338 -21.29 -11.09 -28.93
N ARG A 339 -22.33 -11.19 -29.77
CA ARG A 339 -23.46 -10.24 -29.78
C ARG A 339 -24.31 -10.31 -28.52
N GLU A 340 -24.55 -11.51 -27.99
CA GLU A 340 -25.41 -11.74 -26.82
C GLU A 340 -24.71 -11.37 -25.49
N LEU A 341 -23.38 -11.44 -25.45
CA LEU A 341 -22.56 -11.08 -24.28
C LEU A 341 -21.84 -9.74 -24.39
N GLY A 342 -21.96 -9.04 -25.52
CA GLY A 342 -21.30 -7.75 -25.75
C GLY A 342 -19.77 -7.81 -25.80
N MET A 343 -19.19 -8.98 -26.09
CA MET A 343 -17.73 -9.20 -26.13
C MET A 343 -17.20 -9.26 -27.56
N GLY A 344 -15.88 -9.07 -27.72
CA GLY A 344 -15.23 -9.20 -29.03
C GLY A 344 -15.23 -10.65 -29.53
N ILE A 345 -15.41 -10.85 -30.84
CA ILE A 345 -15.34 -12.19 -31.48
C ILE A 345 -14.01 -12.90 -31.18
N GLY A 346 -12.91 -12.14 -31.08
CA GLY A 346 -11.58 -12.66 -30.75
C GLY A 346 -11.50 -13.20 -29.32
N GLU A 347 -12.15 -12.54 -28.36
CA GLU A 347 -12.17 -12.95 -26.95
C GLU A 347 -12.98 -14.22 -26.75
N VAL A 348 -14.17 -14.26 -27.36
CA VAL A 348 -15.03 -15.46 -27.38
C VAL A 348 -14.27 -16.66 -27.95
N LYS A 349 -13.55 -16.46 -29.07
CA LYS A 349 -12.74 -17.52 -29.69
C LYS A 349 -11.60 -17.99 -28.80
N LEU A 350 -10.89 -17.06 -28.15
CA LEU A 350 -9.77 -17.39 -27.25
C LEU A 350 -10.22 -18.25 -26.07
N VAL A 351 -11.37 -17.92 -25.45
CA VAL A 351 -11.91 -18.68 -24.32
C VAL A 351 -12.33 -20.09 -24.75
N ILE A 352 -12.96 -20.22 -25.91
CA ILE A 352 -13.32 -21.53 -26.49
C ILE A 352 -12.07 -22.37 -26.75
N ASP A 353 -11.08 -21.81 -27.45
CA ASP A 353 -9.83 -22.49 -27.81
C ASP A 353 -9.06 -22.95 -26.57
N LEU A 354 -9.00 -22.13 -25.50
CA LEU A 354 -8.41 -22.52 -24.22
C LEU A 354 -9.19 -23.68 -23.58
N SER A 355 -10.52 -23.59 -23.56
CA SER A 355 -11.37 -24.60 -22.92
C SER A 355 -11.27 -25.96 -23.58
N ASP A 356 -11.22 -26.01 -24.91
CA ASP A 356 -11.07 -27.24 -25.69
C ASP A 356 -9.67 -27.84 -25.54
N LYS A 357 -8.64 -26.99 -25.39
CA LYS A 357 -7.28 -27.42 -25.09
C LYS A 357 -7.19 -28.09 -23.72
N HIS A 358 -7.83 -27.52 -22.69
CA HIS A 358 -7.87 -28.13 -21.35
C HIS A 358 -8.71 -29.41 -21.29
N ARG A 359 -9.71 -29.57 -22.16
CA ARG A 359 -10.51 -30.81 -22.25
C ARG A 359 -9.73 -31.98 -22.87
N LYS A 360 -8.80 -31.72 -23.79
CA LYS A 360 -8.01 -32.76 -24.48
C LYS A 360 -6.82 -33.30 -23.68
N VAL A 361 -6.43 -32.64 -22.59
CA VAL A 361 -5.26 -33.00 -21.76
C VAL A 361 -5.66 -33.83 -20.53
N ARG A 362 -6.93 -34.24 -20.42
CA ARG A 362 -7.43 -35.11 -19.35
C ARG A 362 -7.82 -36.49 -19.84
#